data_AF-A0AAV5S678-F1
#
_entry.id   AF-A0AAV5S678-F1
#
_cell.length_a   1.000
_cell.length_b   1.000
_cell.length_c   1.000
_cell.angle_alpha   90.00
_cell.angle_beta   90.00
_cell.angle_gamma   90.00
#
_symmetry.space_group_name_H-M   'P 1'
#
loop_
_entity.id
_entity.type
_entity.pdbx_description
1 polymer ?
#
loop_
_entity_poly.entity_id
_entity_poly.type
_entity_poly.pdbx_seq_one_letter_code
_entity_poly.pdbx_strand_id
1 'polypeptide(L)' 'MSALNTKSDVFTLGLIFAELCVVMDYKKKVEIFDNYRRAMRNQLLAADETTAFITMLTQRNSKHRPTCTEILKDSYMS' A
#
# COMPACT_ATOMS: atom_id res chain seq x y z
N MET A 1 -15.39 -3.11 -16.86
CA MET A 1 -15.26 -4.18 -15.85
C MET A 1 -13.80 -4.26 -15.45
N SER A 2 -13.45 -3.91 -14.20
CA SER A 2 -12.06 -3.85 -13.77
C SER A 2 -11.50 -5.27 -13.68
N ALA A 3 -10.52 -5.59 -14.51
CA ALA A 3 -9.83 -6.87 -14.44
C ALA A 3 -9.17 -7.00 -13.06
N LEU A 4 -9.71 -7.89 -12.22
CA LEU A 4 -8.98 -8.49 -11.12
C LEU A 4 -7.68 -9.03 -11.72
N ASN A 5 -6.57 -8.39 -11.40
CA ASN A 5 -5.25 -8.74 -11.89
C ASN A 5 -4.29 -8.71 -10.71
N THR A 6 -3.14 -9.35 -10.85
CA THR A 6 -2.11 -9.45 -9.80
C THR A 6 -1.73 -8.09 -9.19
N LYS A 7 -1.86 -6.99 -9.93
CA LYS A 7 -1.59 -5.64 -9.43
C LYS A 7 -2.64 -5.14 -8.44
N SER A 8 -3.88 -5.64 -8.50
CA SER A 8 -4.93 -5.37 -7.52
C SER A 8 -4.65 -6.10 -6.20
N ASP A 9 -4.10 -7.31 -6.28
CA ASP A 9 -3.65 -8.06 -5.09
C ASP A 9 -2.49 -7.35 -4.40
N VAL A 10 -1.50 -6.86 -5.17
CA VAL A 10 -0.37 -6.06 -4.65
C VAL A 10 -0.86 -4.80 -3.92
N PHE A 11 -1.88 -4.12 -4.45
CA PHE A 11 -2.46 -2.95 -3.78
C PHE A 11 -3.13 -3.32 -2.47
N THR A 12 -3.93 -4.40 -2.48
CA THR A 12 -4.59 -4.90 -1.27
C THR A 12 -3.59 -5.34 -0.22
N LEU A 13 -2.49 -5.97 -0.63
CA LEU A 13 -1.37 -6.34 0.24
C LEU A 13 -0.78 -5.11 0.94
N GLY A 14 -0.58 -4.01 0.21
CA GLY A 14 -0.11 -2.74 0.80
C GLY A 14 -1.06 -2.17 1.84
N LEU A 15 -2.38 -2.27 1.64
CA LEU A 15 -3.38 -1.84 2.63
C LEU A 15 -3.38 -2.71 3.89
N ILE A 16 -3.33 -4.04 3.72
CA ILE A 16 -3.24 -4.99 4.84
C ILE A 16 -1.96 -4.72 5.64
N PHE A 17 -0.84 -4.53 4.95
CA PHE A 17 0.42 -4.24 5.62
C PHE A 17 0.39 -2.92 6.40
N ALA A 18 -0.20 -1.87 5.83
CA ALA A 18 -0.41 -0.61 6.53
C ALA A 18 -1.24 -0.78 7.82
N GLU A 19 -2.27 -1.62 7.79
CA GLU A 19 -3.09 -1.95 8.96
C GLU A 19 -2.32 -2.75 10.03
N LEU A 20 -1.37 -3.60 9.62
CA LEU A 20 -0.51 -4.32 10.56
C LEU A 20 0.51 -3.39 11.24
N CYS A 21 1.04 -2.41 10.51
CA CYS A 21 2.06 -1.48 11.02
C CYS A 21 1.49 -0.40 11.95
N VAL A 22 0.20 -0.06 11.83
CA VAL A 22 -0.42 1.01 12.63
C VAL A 22 -1.72 0.50 13.22
N VAL A 23 -1.83 0.59 14.54
CA VAL A 23 -3.10 0.35 15.23
C VAL A 23 -4.10 1.42 14.80
N MET A 24 -5.09 1.04 13.99
CA MET A 24 -6.16 1.89 13.49
C MET A 24 -7.50 1.42 14.03
N ASP A 25 -8.31 2.34 14.55
CA ASP A 25 -9.75 2.07 14.70
C ASP A 25 -10.46 2.00 13.34
N TYR A 26 -11.69 1.49 13.32
CA TYR A 26 -12.43 1.28 12.08
C TYR A 26 -12.67 2.57 11.29
N LYS A 27 -13.02 3.68 11.94
CA LYS A 27 -13.33 4.95 11.25
C LYS A 27 -12.08 5.50 10.58
N LYS A 28 -10.97 5.49 11.31
CA LYS A 28 -9.66 5.92 10.84
C LYS A 28 -9.16 5.05 9.69
N LYS A 29 -9.34 3.73 9.77
CA LYS A 29 -9.01 2.79 8.68
C LYS A 29 -9.75 3.13 7.38
N VAL A 30 -11.06 3.38 7.46
CA VAL A 30 -11.88 3.73 6.29
C VAL A 30 -11.33 5.00 5.61
N GLU A 31 -11.06 6.05 6.38
CA GLU A 31 -10.50 7.31 5.86
C GLU A 31 -9.15 7.08 5.15
N ILE A 32 -8.25 6.33 5.77
CA ILE A 32 -6.90 6.08 5.24
C ILE A 32 -6.93 5.27 3.97
N PHE A 33 -7.76 4.22 3.93
CA PHE A 33 -7.89 3.37 2.76
C PHE A 33 -8.50 4.14 1.60
N ASP A 34 -9.47 5.02 1.86
CA ASP A 34 -9.99 5.94 0.85
C ASP A 34 -8.94 6.94 0.36
N ASN A 35 -8.09 7.46 1.26
CA ASN A 35 -6.96 8.30 0.87
C ASN A 35 -5.98 7.55 -0.04
N TYR A 36 -5.62 6.30 0.27
CA TYR A 36 -4.76 5.48 -0.60
C TYR A 36 -5.39 5.26 -1.98
N ARG A 37 -6.69 4.95 -2.05
CA ARG A 37 -7.42 4.80 -3.33
C ARG A 37 -7.41 6.10 -4.16
N ARG A 38 -7.37 7.25 -3.49
CA ARG A 38 -7.31 8.58 -4.11
C ARG A 38 -5.89 9.10 -4.34
N ALA A 39 -4.85 8.34 -3.97
CA ALA A 39 -3.44 8.78 -3.95
C ALA A 39 -3.20 10.04 -3.10
N MET A 40 -3.93 10.18 -2.00
CA MET A 40 -3.70 11.24 -1.03
C MET A 40 -2.64 10.82 -0.01
N ARG A 41 -1.82 11.76 0.44
CA ARG A 41 -0.79 11.53 1.46
C ARG A 41 -1.46 11.28 2.80
N ASN A 42 -1.14 10.14 3.43
CA ASN A 42 -1.54 9.84 4.79
C ASN A 42 -0.41 10.25 5.76
N GLN A 43 -0.73 10.98 6.84
CA GLN A 43 0.26 11.44 7.82
C GLN A 43 0.58 10.40 8.91
N LEU A 44 0.08 9.16 8.77
CA LEU A 44 0.02 8.22 9.89
C LEU A 44 1.23 7.32 10.05
N LEU A 45 2.02 7.19 8.99
CA LEU A 45 3.28 6.48 9.07
C LEU A 45 4.38 7.55 9.11
N ALA A 46 5.34 7.40 10.02
CA ALA A 46 6.52 8.25 10.06
C ALA A 46 7.24 8.17 8.70
N ALA A 47 8.00 9.20 8.29
CA ALA A 47 8.73 9.15 7.01
C ALA A 47 9.91 8.15 7.10
N ASP A 48 9.58 6.87 7.02
CA ASP A 48 10.45 5.72 7.17
C ASP A 48 10.34 4.77 5.96
N GLU A 49 11.19 3.76 5.95
CA GLU A 49 11.24 2.77 4.87
C GLU A 49 9.93 2.00 4.72
N THR A 50 9.21 1.74 5.82
CA THR A 50 7.89 1.10 5.83
C THR A 50 6.87 1.91 5.04
N THR A 51 6.88 3.23 5.21
CA THR A 51 5.99 4.14 4.48
C THR A 51 6.30 4.20 3.01
N ALA A 52 7.58 4.26 2.66
CA ALA A 52 8.02 4.22 1.28
C ALA A 52 7.59 2.92 0.60
N PHE A 53 7.76 1.80 1.31
CA PHE A 53 7.36 0.48 0.84
C PHE A 53 5.84 0.37 0.63
N ILE A 54 5.02 0.76 1.61
CA ILE A 54 3.56 0.79 1.49
C ILE A 54 3.12 1.69 0.34
N THR A 55 3.75 2.86 0.18
CA THR A 55 3.46 3.82 -0.90
C THR A 55 3.74 3.22 -2.28
N MET A 56 4.82 2.44 -2.41
CA MET A 56 5.13 1.71 -3.64
C MET A 56 4.05 0.66 -3.98
N LEU A 57 3.60 -0.13 -2.99
CA LEU A 57 2.56 -1.15 -3.20
C LEU A 57 1.19 -0.53 -3.55
N THR A 58 0.88 0.62 -2.96
CA THR A 58 -0.42 1.29 -3.05
C THR A 58 -0.50 2.38 -4.12
N GLN A 59 0.39 2.36 -5.12
CA GLN A 59 0.33 3.31 -6.24
C GLN A 59 -1.03 3.30 -6.95
N ARG A 60 -1.58 4.47 -7.26
CA ARG A 60 -2.90 4.57 -7.94
C ARG A 60 -2.87 3.94 -9.33
N ASN A 61 -1.81 4.18 -10.10
CA ASN A 61 -1.62 3.55 -11.39
C ASN A 61 -1.04 2.14 -11.19
N SER A 62 -1.79 1.11 -11.60
CA SER A 62 -1.39 -0.29 -11.45
C SER A 62 -0.10 -0.64 -12.17
N LYS A 63 0.27 0.11 -13.22
CA LYS A 63 1.54 -0.07 -13.97
C LYS A 63 2.77 0.31 -13.14
N HIS A 64 2.61 1.15 -12.12
CA HIS A 64 3.71 1.58 -11.25
C HIS A 64 3.84 0.73 -9.99
N ARG A 65 2.90 -0.20 -9.75
CA ARG A 65 3.04 -1.17 -8.65
C ARG A 65 4.05 -2.23 -9.05
N PRO A 66 4.86 -2.75 -8.13
CA PRO A 66 5.80 -3.83 -8.41
C PRO A 66 5.06 -5.15 -8.68
N THR A 67 5.78 -6.10 -9.25
CA THR A 67 5.43 -7.52 -9.31
C THR A 67 5.86 -8.21 -8.02
N CYS A 68 5.35 -9.41 -7.73
CA CYS A 68 5.78 -10.16 -6.55
C CYS A 68 7.29 -10.43 -6.55
N THR A 69 7.88 -10.69 -7.71
CA THR A 69 9.33 -10.90 -7.85
C THR A 69 10.12 -9.63 -7.53
N GLU A 70 9.62 -8.46 -7.91
CA GLU A 70 10.25 -7.17 -7.56
C GLU A 70 10.11 -6.88 -6.07
N ILE A 71 8.95 -7.19 -5.47
CA ILE A 71 8.73 -7.06 -4.02
C ILE A 71 9.77 -7.87 -3.24
N LEU A 72 10.00 -9.13 -3.61
CA LEU A 72 10.96 -10.01 -2.93
C LEU A 72 12.43 -9.57 -3.08
N LYS A 73 12.72 -8.67 -4.02
CA LYS A 73 14.07 -8.13 -4.26
C LYS A 73 14.25 -6.74 -3.66
N ASP A 74 13.20 -6.14 -3.11
CA ASP A 74 13.25 -4.83 -2.50
C ASP A 74 14.11 -4.87 -1.23
N SER A 75 14.86 -3.79 -0.97
CA SER A 75 15.70 -3.68 0.23
C SER A 75 14.90 -3.76 1.53
N TYR A 76 13.61 -3.41 1.50
CA TYR A 76 12.72 -3.54 2.66
C TYR A 76 12.52 -5.00 3.09
N MET A 77 12.71 -5.96 2.19
CA MET A 77 12.55 -7.41 2.46
C MET A 77 13.88 -8.09 2.82
N SER A 78 14.96 -7.32 2.98
CA SER A 78 16.32 -7.82 3.29
C SER A 78 16.63 -7.86 4.78
#